data_AF-X0BLQ1-F1
#
_entry.id   AF-X0BLQ1-F1
#
_cell.length_a   1.000
_cell.length_b   1.000
_cell.length_c   1.000
_cell.angle_alpha   90.00
_cell.angle_beta   90.00
_cell.angle_gamma   90.00
#
_symmetry.space_group_name_H-M   'P 1'
#
loop_
_entity.id
_entity.type
_entity.pdbx_description
1 polymer ?
#
loop_
_entity_poly.entity_id
_entity_poly.type
_entity_poly.pdbx_seq_one_letter_code
_entity_poly.pdbx_strand_id
1 'polypeptide(L)'
;MRICRPDQLIYPTFKSLKFPSEKNKELRLEHPFIVSMKVVIAGSTGFIGKEVVRQALLHPQITSVVTLSRHDHDISEDLQTPEIESKLTSVTCSDFKNYPQYVKDEISGADACIWLIGVTPGKLKQYNWDQVRMICYEYALYAADTFAKLPREGNPDPLRFIYVSGCNAERDPAKKPWILGDYCLLRGQVEKQIIERAHLSDGRMQVLVTKSGMVNDPDMGFLKQGLRWFSHAVINIPNIGRTELVAGLLDQSITGFGKDTLSNAEMVEIGKKALEKNEILEAKA
;
A
#
# COMPACT_ATOMS: atom_id res chain seq x y z
N MET A 1 29.13 -54.11 -29.13
CA MET A 1 29.84 -53.07 -28.34
C MET A 1 29.90 -51.80 -29.17
N ARG A 2 29.01 -50.84 -28.89
CA ARG A 2 29.01 -49.52 -29.54
C ARG A 2 29.35 -48.48 -28.48
N ILE A 3 30.44 -47.78 -28.73
CA ILE A 3 30.97 -46.66 -27.96
C ILE A 3 30.14 -45.43 -28.32
N CYS A 4 29.50 -44.79 -27.33
CA CYS A 4 28.87 -43.47 -27.48
C CYS A 4 29.74 -42.40 -26.81
N ARG A 5 29.91 -41.28 -27.52
CA ARG A 5 30.68 -40.09 -27.13
C ARG A 5 29.99 -39.28 -26.02
N PRO A 6 30.74 -38.49 -25.23
CA PRO A 6 30.20 -37.50 -24.31
C PRO A 6 30.14 -36.13 -25.00
N ASP A 7 28.97 -35.50 -25.10
CA ASP A 7 28.82 -34.06 -25.40
C ASP A 7 27.36 -33.64 -25.18
N GLN A 8 27.09 -32.78 -24.18
CA GLN A 8 26.21 -31.59 -24.24
C GLN A 8 25.75 -31.13 -22.84
N LEU A 9 26.45 -30.12 -22.32
CA LEU A 9 25.91 -29.12 -21.39
C LEU A 9 24.82 -28.32 -22.11
N ILE A 10 23.63 -28.19 -21.51
CA ILE A 10 22.61 -27.23 -21.96
C ILE A 10 22.11 -26.43 -20.73
N TYR A 11 22.85 -25.39 -20.37
CA TYR A 11 22.29 -24.21 -19.70
C TYR A 11 22.29 -23.08 -20.73
N PRO A 12 21.16 -22.41 -21.02
CA PRO A 12 21.19 -21.21 -21.82
C PRO A 12 21.73 -20.04 -21.02
N THR A 13 22.73 -19.41 -21.63
CA THR A 13 23.41 -18.17 -21.27
C THR A 13 22.43 -17.00 -21.14
N PHE A 14 22.67 -16.15 -20.14
CA PHE A 14 22.01 -14.86 -19.89
C PHE A 14 21.77 -14.06 -21.20
N LYS A 15 20.50 -13.76 -21.52
CA LYS A 15 20.08 -12.72 -22.47
C LYS A 15 18.97 -11.87 -21.87
N SER A 16 19.30 -10.60 -21.65
CA SER A 16 18.43 -9.42 -21.43
C SER A 16 17.07 -9.65 -20.76
N LEU A 17 16.92 -9.17 -19.51
CA LEU A 17 15.62 -8.80 -18.96
C LEU A 17 14.95 -7.80 -19.91
N LYS A 18 13.88 -8.24 -20.58
CA LYS A 18 12.97 -7.33 -21.28
C LYS A 18 11.99 -6.78 -20.25
N PHE A 19 12.07 -5.47 -20.00
CA PHE A 19 10.93 -4.72 -19.49
C PHE A 19 9.74 -4.90 -20.46
N PRO A 20 8.48 -4.84 -19.99
CA PRO A 20 7.33 -5.05 -20.86
C PRO A 20 7.39 -4.12 -22.08
N SER A 21 7.32 -4.67 -23.29
CA SER A 21 7.39 -3.91 -24.54
C SER A 21 6.16 -3.02 -24.72
N GLU A 22 6.33 -1.85 -25.37
CA GLU A 22 5.24 -0.93 -25.72
C GLU A 22 4.04 -1.58 -26.42
N LYS A 23 4.26 -2.69 -27.13
CA LYS A 23 3.16 -3.49 -27.73
C LYS A 23 2.12 -3.99 -26.72
N ASN A 24 2.49 -4.23 -25.46
CA ASN A 24 1.54 -4.62 -24.41
C ASN A 24 0.72 -3.41 -23.89
N LYS A 25 1.18 -2.18 -24.13
CA LYS A 25 0.39 -0.96 -23.88
C LYS A 25 -0.63 -0.73 -24.99
N GLU A 26 -0.24 -0.96 -26.25
CA GLU A 26 -1.14 -0.80 -27.40
C GLU A 26 -2.27 -1.85 -27.44
N LEU A 27 -1.99 -3.11 -27.06
CA LEU A 27 -3.06 -4.13 -26.98
C LEU A 27 -4.12 -3.84 -25.90
N ARG A 28 -3.82 -2.99 -24.90
CA ARG A 28 -4.80 -2.56 -23.88
C ARG A 28 -5.74 -1.45 -24.37
N LEU A 29 -5.46 -0.81 -25.50
CA LEU A 29 -6.27 0.30 -26.03
C LEU A 29 -7.43 -0.15 -26.93
N GLU A 30 -7.40 -1.37 -27.45
CA GLU A 30 -8.33 -1.82 -28.51
C GLU A 30 -9.54 -2.63 -27.99
N HIS A 31 -9.62 -2.96 -26.70
CA HIS A 31 -10.80 -3.58 -26.08
C HIS A 31 -11.06 -2.92 -24.71
N PRO A 32 -12.26 -2.37 -24.42
CA PRO A 32 -12.62 -1.89 -23.10
C PRO A 32 -12.96 -3.10 -22.21
N PHE A 33 -12.01 -4.02 -22.06
CA PHE A 33 -12.04 -4.95 -20.94
C PHE A 33 -11.86 -4.06 -19.72
N ILE A 34 -12.93 -3.85 -18.94
CA ILE A 34 -12.84 -3.21 -17.63
C ILE A 34 -11.70 -3.93 -16.91
N VAL A 35 -10.58 -3.24 -16.70
CA VAL A 35 -9.49 -3.77 -15.88
C VAL A 35 -10.07 -3.87 -14.48
N SER A 36 -10.54 -5.07 -14.12
CA SER A 36 -11.22 -5.33 -12.87
C SER A 36 -10.18 -5.33 -11.74
N MET A 37 -9.98 -4.18 -11.10
CA MET A 37 -9.02 -4.07 -9.99
C MET A 37 -9.66 -4.51 -8.67
N LYS A 38 -9.00 -5.47 -8.02
CA LYS A 38 -9.27 -5.86 -6.63
C LYS A 38 -8.23 -5.23 -5.71
N VAL A 39 -8.67 -4.41 -4.76
CA VAL A 39 -7.79 -3.73 -3.80
C VAL A 39 -8.10 -4.18 -2.38
N VAL A 40 -7.06 -4.59 -1.65
CA VAL A 40 -7.15 -4.85 -0.20
C VAL A 40 -6.73 -3.61 0.58
N ILE A 41 -7.54 -3.16 1.53
CA ILE A 41 -7.26 -2.00 2.38
C ILE A 41 -7.14 -2.47 3.82
N ALA A 42 -5.91 -2.58 4.32
CA ALA A 42 -5.64 -2.98 5.70
C ALA A 42 -5.57 -1.76 6.60
N GLY A 43 -6.30 -1.76 7.71
CA GLY A 43 -6.46 -0.58 8.58
C GLY A 43 -7.57 0.35 8.13
N SER A 44 -8.61 -0.20 7.49
CA SER A 44 -9.80 0.49 6.96
C SER A 44 -10.55 1.34 8.00
N THR A 45 -10.45 1.03 9.29
CA THR A 45 -11.14 1.79 10.36
C THR A 45 -10.39 3.03 10.82
N GLY A 46 -9.15 3.24 10.36
CA GLY A 46 -8.33 4.40 10.70
C GLY A 46 -8.76 5.68 9.98
N PHE A 47 -8.24 6.83 10.43
CA PHE A 47 -8.55 8.14 9.85
C PHE A 47 -8.32 8.21 8.33
N ILE A 48 -7.17 7.71 7.86
CA ILE A 48 -6.87 7.62 6.42
C ILE A 48 -7.60 6.43 5.78
N GLY A 49 -7.66 5.30 6.48
CA GLY A 49 -8.28 4.07 5.97
C GLY A 49 -9.73 4.25 5.55
N LYS A 50 -10.54 4.96 6.35
CA LYS A 50 -11.94 5.24 6.03
C LYS A 50 -12.08 6.00 4.71
N GLU A 51 -11.24 7.00 4.49
CA GLU A 51 -11.27 7.79 3.27
C GLU A 51 -10.74 7.01 2.06
N VAL A 52 -9.72 6.15 2.24
CA VAL A 52 -9.25 5.24 1.18
C VAL A 52 -10.36 4.27 0.78
N VAL A 53 -11.08 3.68 1.75
CA VAL A 53 -12.23 2.79 1.46
C VAL A 53 -13.32 3.54 0.70
N ARG A 54 -13.73 4.72 1.20
CA ARG A 54 -14.75 5.54 0.56
C ARG A 54 -14.40 5.85 -0.89
N GLN A 55 -13.19 6.38 -1.14
CA GLN A 55 -12.77 6.73 -2.50
C GLN A 55 -12.55 5.50 -3.39
N ALA A 56 -12.09 4.38 -2.84
CA ALA A 56 -11.92 3.14 -3.60
C ALA A 56 -13.27 2.58 -4.09
N LEU A 57 -14.30 2.61 -3.25
CA LEU A 57 -15.65 2.13 -3.62
C LEU A 57 -16.29 2.97 -4.74
N LEU A 58 -16.01 4.28 -4.73
CA LEU A 58 -16.47 5.23 -5.74
C LEU A 58 -15.61 5.20 -7.02
N HIS A 59 -14.42 4.59 -6.99
CA HIS A 59 -13.52 4.62 -8.13
C HIS A 59 -13.97 3.62 -9.22
N PRO A 60 -14.18 4.05 -10.48
CA PRO A 60 -14.76 3.20 -11.52
C PRO A 60 -13.86 2.04 -11.95
N GLN A 61 -12.53 2.19 -11.86
CA GLN A 61 -11.58 1.11 -12.18
C GLN A 61 -11.43 0.09 -11.04
N ILE A 62 -11.91 0.39 -9.83
CA ILE A 62 -11.87 -0.53 -8.70
C ILE A 62 -13.22 -1.23 -8.63
N THR A 63 -13.20 -2.53 -8.91
CA THR A 63 -14.38 -3.38 -9.00
C THR A 63 -14.59 -4.24 -7.76
N SER A 64 -13.54 -4.44 -6.96
CA SER A 64 -13.61 -5.14 -5.68
C SER A 64 -12.73 -4.46 -4.63
N VAL A 65 -13.30 -4.20 -3.46
CA VAL A 65 -12.64 -3.62 -2.30
C VAL A 65 -12.76 -4.60 -1.14
N VAL A 66 -11.63 -5.13 -0.68
CA VAL A 66 -11.59 -5.99 0.51
C VAL A 66 -11.04 -5.18 1.67
N THR A 67 -11.86 -4.92 2.69
CA THR A 67 -11.39 -4.26 3.90
C THR A 67 -10.87 -5.28 4.87
N LEU A 68 -9.72 -4.99 5.49
CA LEU A 68 -9.07 -5.87 6.44
C LEU A 68 -8.86 -5.15 7.77
N SER A 69 -9.59 -5.59 8.79
CA SER A 69 -9.62 -4.99 10.13
C SER A 69 -9.62 -6.05 11.22
N ARG A 70 -9.34 -5.65 12.47
CA ARG A 70 -9.38 -6.57 13.63
C ARG A 70 -10.78 -6.78 14.21
N HIS A 71 -11.71 -5.92 13.84
CA HIS A 71 -13.10 -5.94 14.28
C HIS A 71 -13.96 -5.57 13.09
N ASP A 72 -15.21 -6.02 13.13
CA ASP A 72 -16.22 -5.60 12.17
C ASP A 72 -16.41 -4.08 12.24
N HIS A 73 -16.78 -3.50 11.10
CA HIS A 73 -17.04 -2.07 10.98
C HIS A 73 -18.02 -1.83 9.84
N ASP A 74 -18.87 -0.83 10.06
CA ASP A 74 -19.79 -0.37 9.04
C ASP A 74 -19.10 0.67 8.15
N ILE A 75 -19.52 0.69 6.88
CA ILE A 75 -19.25 1.82 5.98
C ILE A 75 -20.24 2.96 6.28
N SER A 76 -19.90 4.16 5.84
CA SER A 76 -20.77 5.32 6.03
C SER A 76 -22.11 5.14 5.32
N GLU A 77 -23.18 5.67 5.90
CA GLU A 77 -24.56 5.46 5.43
C GLU A 77 -24.77 5.92 3.97
N ASP A 78 -24.06 6.97 3.55
CA ASP A 78 -24.08 7.49 2.18
C ASP A 78 -23.52 6.51 1.12
N LEU A 79 -22.82 5.46 1.56
CA LEU A 79 -22.25 4.42 0.69
C LEU A 79 -23.07 3.12 0.69
N GLN A 80 -24.15 3.02 1.48
CA GLN A 80 -24.99 1.83 1.57
C GLN A 80 -25.97 1.76 0.40
N THR A 81 -25.43 1.50 -0.79
CA THR A 81 -26.19 1.27 -2.02
C THR A 81 -25.91 -0.14 -2.54
N PRO A 82 -26.88 -0.84 -3.18
CA PRO A 82 -26.65 -2.19 -3.69
C PRO A 82 -25.43 -2.30 -4.61
N GLU A 83 -25.16 -1.27 -5.40
CA GLU A 83 -24.03 -1.20 -6.31
C GLU A 83 -22.70 -1.16 -5.55
N ILE A 84 -22.59 -0.34 -4.50
CA ILE A 84 -21.37 -0.22 -3.68
C ILE A 84 -21.18 -1.46 -2.80
N GLU A 85 -22.25 -1.96 -2.19
CA GLU A 85 -22.22 -3.16 -1.35
C GLU A 85 -21.73 -4.38 -2.14
N SER A 86 -22.11 -4.49 -3.42
CA SER A 86 -21.63 -5.57 -4.29
C SER A 86 -20.12 -5.55 -4.55
N LYS A 87 -19.46 -4.39 -4.43
CA LYS A 87 -18.01 -4.25 -4.57
C LYS A 87 -17.26 -4.52 -3.27
N LEU A 88 -17.92 -4.39 -2.13
CA LEU A 88 -17.28 -4.41 -0.82
C LEU A 88 -17.29 -5.81 -0.21
N THR A 89 -16.14 -6.21 0.34
CA THR A 89 -16.05 -7.37 1.21
C THR A 89 -15.33 -6.98 2.49
N SER A 90 -16.02 -7.09 3.63
CA SER A 90 -15.44 -6.78 4.94
C SER A 90 -14.92 -8.05 5.61
N VAL A 91 -13.62 -8.07 5.91
CA VAL A 91 -12.95 -9.25 6.45
C VAL A 91 -12.30 -8.92 7.79
N THR A 92 -12.76 -9.63 8.83
CA THR A 92 -12.19 -9.54 10.17
C THR A 92 -11.06 -10.55 10.35
N CYS A 93 -9.87 -10.04 10.68
CA CYS A 93 -8.67 -10.80 11.02
C CYS A 93 -8.11 -10.26 12.35
N SER A 94 -8.33 -11.02 13.42
CA SER A 94 -8.00 -10.61 14.79
C SER A 94 -6.48 -10.56 15.06
N ASP A 95 -5.71 -11.41 14.38
CA ASP A 95 -4.26 -11.52 14.50
C ASP A 95 -3.58 -11.54 13.13
N PHE A 96 -2.91 -10.45 12.76
CA PHE A 96 -2.18 -10.33 11.49
C PHE A 96 -0.86 -11.09 11.44
N LYS A 97 -0.54 -11.91 12.45
CA LYS A 97 0.53 -12.92 12.34
C LYS A 97 0.02 -14.23 11.77
N ASN A 98 -1.29 -14.46 11.84
CA ASN A 98 -1.92 -15.74 11.50
C ASN A 98 -3.16 -15.47 10.65
N TYR A 99 -3.02 -15.59 9.33
CA TYR A 99 -4.13 -15.44 8.39
C TYR A 99 -4.89 -16.77 8.26
N PRO A 100 -6.13 -16.87 8.78
CA PRO A 100 -6.98 -18.04 8.57
C PRO A 100 -7.30 -18.23 7.08
N GLN A 101 -7.69 -19.45 6.69
CA GLN A 101 -7.97 -19.75 5.29
C GLN A 101 -9.06 -18.85 4.70
N TYR A 102 -10.17 -18.61 5.45
CA TYR A 102 -11.23 -17.71 4.99
C TYR A 102 -10.72 -16.29 4.68
N VAL A 103 -9.75 -15.77 5.46
CA VAL A 103 -9.15 -14.45 5.16
C VAL A 103 -8.30 -14.54 3.90
N LYS A 104 -7.51 -15.61 3.75
CA LYS A 104 -6.66 -15.83 2.57
C LYS A 104 -7.48 -15.93 1.29
N ASP A 105 -8.61 -16.62 1.34
CA ASP A 105 -9.51 -16.77 0.20
C ASP A 105 -10.03 -15.39 -0.25
N GLU A 106 -10.43 -14.53 0.69
CA GLU A 106 -10.91 -13.19 0.38
C GLU A 106 -9.83 -12.24 -0.15
N ILE A 107 -8.61 -12.32 0.35
CA ILE A 107 -7.51 -11.43 -0.11
C ILE A 107 -6.73 -12.01 -1.32
N SER A 108 -7.00 -13.26 -1.71
CA SER A 108 -6.39 -13.91 -2.87
C SER A 108 -6.74 -13.19 -4.18
N GLY A 109 -5.81 -13.20 -5.13
CA GLY A 109 -5.97 -12.53 -6.43
C GLY A 109 -5.99 -10.99 -6.38
N ALA A 110 -5.81 -10.35 -5.22
CA ALA A 110 -5.80 -8.88 -5.12
C ALA A 110 -4.72 -8.25 -6.01
N ASP A 111 -5.02 -7.19 -6.74
CA ASP A 111 -4.06 -6.45 -7.56
C ASP A 111 -3.15 -5.56 -6.72
N ALA A 112 -3.71 -4.98 -5.66
CA ALA A 112 -2.98 -4.12 -4.74
C ALA A 112 -3.39 -4.36 -3.28
N CYS A 113 -2.46 -4.11 -2.37
CA CYS A 113 -2.73 -4.00 -0.95
C CYS A 113 -2.22 -2.64 -0.46
N ILE A 114 -3.12 -1.83 0.12
CA ILE A 114 -2.76 -0.58 0.79
C ILE A 114 -2.70 -0.88 2.29
N TRP A 115 -1.48 -0.88 2.84
CA TRP A 115 -1.21 -1.21 4.23
C TRP A 115 -1.12 0.06 5.09
N LEU A 116 -2.19 0.34 5.86
CA LEU A 116 -2.32 1.50 6.73
C LEU A 116 -2.24 1.13 8.23
N ILE A 117 -1.94 -0.13 8.56
CA ILE A 117 -1.82 -0.58 9.94
C ILE A 117 -0.50 -0.12 10.54
N GLY A 118 -0.59 0.62 11.63
CA GLY A 118 0.55 1.10 12.41
C GLY A 118 0.11 1.90 13.63
N VAL A 119 0.96 1.97 14.65
CA VAL A 119 0.79 2.88 15.77
C VAL A 119 1.34 4.25 15.36
N THR A 120 0.50 5.27 15.30
CA THR A 120 0.95 6.63 14.96
C THR A 120 1.68 7.29 16.14
N PRO A 121 2.57 8.28 15.89
CA PRO A 121 3.27 8.99 16.95
C PRO A 121 2.38 9.50 18.09
N GLY A 122 1.20 10.05 17.75
CA GLY A 122 0.23 10.55 18.72
C GLY A 122 -0.41 9.48 19.61
N LYS A 123 -0.34 8.21 19.22
CA LYS A 123 -0.86 7.06 19.96
C LYS A 123 0.21 6.24 20.68
N LEU A 124 1.51 6.54 20.49
CA LEU A 124 2.60 5.73 21.07
C LEU A 124 2.49 5.56 22.59
N LYS A 125 2.04 6.59 23.30
CA LYS A 125 1.88 6.54 24.77
C LYS A 125 0.81 5.54 25.24
N GLN A 126 -0.05 5.04 24.35
CA GLN A 126 -1.12 4.09 24.65
C GLN A 126 -0.67 2.63 24.55
N TYR A 127 0.56 2.39 24.11
CA TYR A 127 1.11 1.06 23.84
C TYR A 127 2.45 0.90 24.52
N ASN A 128 2.75 -0.30 24.99
CA ASN A 128 4.12 -0.66 25.34
C ASN A 128 4.96 -0.91 24.07
N TRP A 129 6.28 -0.97 24.22
CA TRP A 129 7.18 -1.09 23.07
C TRP A 129 6.99 -2.39 22.29
N ASP A 130 6.72 -3.51 22.97
CA ASP A 130 6.49 -4.80 22.31
C ASP A 130 5.22 -4.77 21.45
N GLN A 131 4.15 -4.11 21.92
CA GLN A 131 2.95 -3.87 21.14
C GLN A 131 3.22 -2.97 19.92
N VAL A 132 4.01 -1.90 20.09
CA VAL A 132 4.41 -1.03 18.97
C VAL A 132 5.18 -1.83 17.93
N ARG A 133 6.15 -2.65 18.38
CA ARG A 133 6.93 -3.52 17.49
C ARG A 133 6.05 -4.55 16.80
N MET A 134 5.19 -5.26 17.53
CA MET A 134 4.25 -6.23 16.95
C MET A 134 3.39 -5.58 15.85
N ILE A 135 2.75 -4.44 16.15
CA ILE A 135 1.81 -3.78 15.23
C ILE A 135 2.53 -3.16 14.02
N CYS A 136 3.60 -2.41 14.25
CA CYS A 136 4.28 -1.67 13.18
C CYS A 136 5.18 -2.55 12.32
N TYR A 137 5.79 -3.57 12.92
CA TYR A 137 6.81 -4.39 12.29
C TYR A 137 6.27 -5.78 11.97
N GLU A 138 5.87 -6.57 12.97
CA GLU A 138 5.51 -7.97 12.72
C GLU A 138 4.32 -8.07 11.77
N TYR A 139 3.22 -7.39 12.06
CA TYR A 139 2.01 -7.46 11.22
C TYR A 139 2.28 -7.10 9.76
N ALA A 140 3.11 -6.08 9.50
CA ALA A 140 3.43 -5.65 8.15
C ALA A 140 4.29 -6.69 7.40
N LEU A 141 5.25 -7.32 8.08
CA LEU A 141 6.09 -8.36 7.49
C LEU A 141 5.32 -9.65 7.23
N TYR A 142 4.47 -10.09 8.17
CA TYR A 142 3.60 -11.25 7.99
C TYR A 142 2.58 -11.03 6.88
N ALA A 143 2.04 -9.81 6.74
CA ALA A 143 1.19 -9.45 5.62
C ALA A 143 1.95 -9.58 4.29
N ALA A 144 3.11 -8.93 4.16
CA ALA A 144 3.92 -9.00 2.95
C ALA A 144 4.29 -10.45 2.56
N ASP A 145 4.69 -11.27 3.54
CA ASP A 145 4.99 -12.70 3.34
C ASP A 145 3.76 -13.51 2.92
N THR A 146 2.59 -13.20 3.48
CA THR A 146 1.33 -13.86 3.12
C THR A 146 0.93 -13.51 1.69
N PHE A 147 0.89 -12.22 1.39
CA PHE A 147 0.51 -11.69 0.09
C PHE A 147 1.40 -12.17 -1.05
N ALA A 148 2.72 -12.24 -0.85
CA ALA A 148 3.65 -12.76 -1.85
C ALA A 148 3.40 -14.24 -2.23
N LYS A 149 2.83 -15.03 -1.31
CA LYS A 149 2.59 -16.47 -1.48
C LYS A 149 1.19 -16.83 -1.98
N LEU A 150 0.25 -15.89 -1.96
CA LEU A 150 -1.13 -16.17 -2.36
C LEU A 150 -1.22 -16.51 -3.86
N PRO A 151 -2.18 -17.37 -4.23
CA PRO A 151 -2.51 -17.60 -5.64
C PRO A 151 -2.92 -16.30 -6.34
N ARG A 152 -2.56 -16.20 -7.63
CA ARG A 152 -2.89 -15.09 -8.52
C ARG A 152 -3.34 -15.64 -9.87
N GLU A 153 -4.28 -16.57 -9.86
CA GLU A 153 -4.75 -17.23 -11.08
C GLU A 153 -5.30 -16.21 -12.07
N GLY A 154 -4.87 -16.29 -13.33
CA GLY A 154 -5.30 -15.38 -14.38
C GLY A 154 -4.71 -13.96 -14.33
N ASN A 155 -3.88 -13.63 -13.34
CA ASN A 155 -3.27 -12.30 -13.21
C ASN A 155 -1.74 -12.37 -13.33
N PRO A 156 -1.16 -12.03 -14.50
CA PRO A 156 0.28 -12.07 -14.71
C PRO A 156 1.01 -10.90 -14.03
N ASP A 157 0.30 -9.85 -13.63
CA ASP A 157 0.91 -8.66 -13.04
C ASP A 157 1.24 -8.91 -11.55
N PRO A 158 2.41 -8.43 -11.06
CA PRO A 158 2.77 -8.55 -9.66
C PRO A 158 1.79 -7.82 -8.74
N LEU A 159 1.58 -8.36 -7.54
CA LEU A 159 0.87 -7.64 -6.48
C LEU A 159 1.58 -6.32 -6.18
N ARG A 160 0.81 -5.23 -6.08
CA ARG A 160 1.32 -3.94 -5.60
C ARG A 160 1.09 -3.79 -4.10
N PHE A 161 2.10 -4.01 -3.29
CA PHE A 161 2.03 -3.83 -1.84
C PHE A 161 2.51 -2.41 -1.46
N ILE A 162 1.57 -1.54 -1.10
CA ILE A 162 1.83 -0.14 -0.74
C ILE A 162 1.88 -0.03 0.78
N TYR A 163 3.08 0.18 1.33
CA TYR A 163 3.31 0.41 2.75
C TYR A 163 3.37 1.91 3.06
N VAL A 164 2.43 2.40 3.85
CA VAL A 164 2.43 3.80 4.28
C VAL A 164 3.31 3.99 5.52
N SER A 165 4.49 4.55 5.29
CA SER A 165 5.47 4.89 6.31
C SER A 165 5.32 6.34 6.79
N GLY A 166 6.26 6.80 7.62
CA GLY A 166 6.37 8.19 8.03
C GLY A 166 7.60 8.86 7.40
N CYS A 167 7.50 10.15 7.12
CA CYS A 167 8.57 10.98 6.55
C CYS A 167 9.93 10.85 7.28
N ASN A 168 9.91 10.71 8.61
CA ASN A 168 11.11 10.61 9.44
C ASN A 168 11.55 9.16 9.72
N ALA A 169 10.95 8.16 9.08
CA ALA A 169 11.44 6.79 9.17
C ALA A 169 12.86 6.71 8.60
N GLU A 170 13.79 6.19 9.41
CA GLU A 170 15.21 6.17 9.09
C GLU A 170 15.69 4.72 8.96
N ARG A 171 16.25 4.43 7.79
CA ARG A 171 16.75 3.11 7.40
C ARG A 171 18.14 2.88 7.99
N ASP A 172 18.94 3.92 8.17
CA ASP A 172 20.30 3.86 8.70
C ASP A 172 20.33 4.02 10.24
N PRO A 173 20.69 2.96 10.99
CA PRO A 173 20.81 3.04 12.45
C PRO A 173 21.76 4.13 12.94
N ALA A 174 22.76 4.50 12.14
CA ALA A 174 23.70 5.57 12.49
C ALA A 174 23.10 6.97 12.42
N LYS A 175 21.95 7.14 11.75
CA LYS A 175 21.24 8.42 11.58
C LYS A 175 20.01 8.54 12.48
N LYS A 176 20.02 7.85 13.62
CA LYS A 176 18.91 7.85 14.60
C LYS A 176 18.44 9.28 14.89
N PRO A 177 17.18 9.64 14.57
CA PRO A 177 16.64 10.95 14.90
C PRO A 177 16.61 11.17 16.42
N TRP A 178 16.84 12.40 16.87
CA TRP A 178 16.77 12.73 18.30
C TRP A 178 15.35 12.54 18.85
N ILE A 179 14.34 12.93 18.09
CA ILE A 179 12.94 12.83 18.49
C ILE A 179 12.34 11.54 17.92
N LEU A 180 11.75 10.72 18.78
CA LEU A 180 11.15 9.42 18.43
C LEU A 180 12.14 8.47 17.73
N GLY A 181 13.44 8.58 18.03
CA GLY A 181 14.50 7.87 17.30
C GLY A 181 14.29 6.36 17.16
N ASP A 182 13.99 5.66 18.26
CA ASP A 182 13.77 4.20 18.22
C ASP A 182 12.55 3.83 17.37
N TYR A 183 11.48 4.63 17.44
CA TYR A 183 10.30 4.46 16.61
C TYR A 183 10.61 4.72 15.13
N CYS A 184 11.36 5.78 14.80
CA CYS A 184 11.78 6.08 13.44
C CYS A 184 12.68 4.98 12.84
N LEU A 185 13.62 4.45 13.63
CA LEU A 185 14.46 3.32 13.22
C LEU A 185 13.64 2.05 13.04
N LEU A 186 12.70 1.76 13.94
CA LEU A 186 11.76 0.64 13.79
C LEU A 186 11.03 0.72 12.46
N ARG A 187 10.43 1.88 12.14
CA ARG A 187 9.73 2.08 10.86
C ARG A 187 10.66 1.90 9.66
N GLY A 188 11.88 2.45 9.70
CA GLY A 188 12.85 2.24 8.61
C GLY A 188 13.33 0.79 8.47
N GLN A 189 13.39 0.03 9.56
CA GLN A 189 13.68 -1.40 9.52
C GLN A 189 12.55 -2.19 8.82
N VAL A 190 11.30 -1.76 9.00
CA VAL A 190 10.15 -2.35 8.28
C VAL A 190 10.26 -2.04 6.78
N GLU A 191 10.55 -0.79 6.42
CA GLU A 191 10.72 -0.40 5.02
C GLU A 191 11.75 -1.29 4.31
N LYS A 192 12.95 -1.45 4.90
CA LYS A 192 14.00 -2.33 4.35
C LYS A 192 13.50 -3.74 4.12
N GLN A 193 12.80 -4.30 5.09
CA GLN A 193 12.41 -5.70 5.06
C GLN A 193 11.20 -6.03 4.19
N ILE A 194 10.30 -5.09 3.99
CA ILE A 194 9.20 -5.26 3.03
C ILE A 194 9.76 -5.17 1.60
N ILE A 195 10.68 -4.24 1.34
CA ILE A 195 11.38 -4.15 0.05
C ILE A 195 12.16 -5.45 -0.24
N GLU A 196 12.90 -5.95 0.75
CA GLU A 196 13.63 -7.21 0.60
C GLU A 196 12.71 -8.40 0.29
N ARG A 197 11.55 -8.50 0.96
CA ARG A 197 10.54 -9.53 0.66
C ARG A 197 10.01 -9.46 -0.76
N ALA A 198 9.84 -8.25 -1.32
CA ALA A 198 9.46 -8.09 -2.72
C ALA A 198 10.54 -8.63 -3.65
N HIS A 199 11.82 -8.34 -3.40
CA HIS A 199 12.93 -8.91 -4.17
C HIS A 199 12.98 -10.44 -4.11
N LEU A 200 12.72 -11.00 -2.93
CA LEU A 200 12.68 -12.46 -2.71
C LEU A 200 11.40 -13.13 -3.23
N SER A 201 10.41 -12.37 -3.72
CA SER A 201 9.13 -12.90 -4.19
C SER A 201 9.15 -13.47 -5.61
N ASP A 202 10.31 -13.47 -6.28
CA ASP A 202 10.47 -13.93 -7.67
C ASP A 202 9.49 -13.24 -8.64
N GLY A 203 9.34 -11.92 -8.50
CA GLY A 203 8.47 -11.11 -9.35
C GLY A 203 6.96 -11.25 -9.07
N ARG A 204 6.55 -11.95 -8.00
CA ARG A 204 5.13 -12.06 -7.61
C ARG A 204 4.59 -10.81 -6.92
N MET A 205 5.46 -10.01 -6.29
CA MET A 205 5.09 -8.81 -5.55
C MET A 205 6.08 -7.68 -5.80
N GLN A 206 5.54 -6.49 -5.99
CA GLN A 206 6.24 -5.22 -5.97
C GLN A 206 5.84 -4.44 -4.72
N VAL A 207 6.74 -3.61 -4.22
CA VAL A 207 6.51 -2.81 -3.01
C VAL A 207 6.73 -1.34 -3.29
N LEU A 208 5.83 -0.52 -2.75
CA LEU A 208 5.99 0.91 -2.66
C LEU A 208 5.93 1.35 -1.20
N VAL A 209 6.97 2.02 -0.74
CA VAL A 209 7.01 2.71 0.55
C VAL A 209 6.67 4.18 0.34
N THR A 210 5.63 4.68 0.98
CA THR A 210 5.32 6.12 0.97
C THR A 210 5.80 6.76 2.26
N LYS A 211 6.74 7.71 2.16
CA LYS A 211 7.28 8.48 3.29
C LYS A 211 6.42 9.72 3.56
N SER A 212 5.17 9.46 3.91
CA SER A 212 4.14 10.50 4.08
C SER A 212 4.41 11.36 5.32
N GLY A 213 4.15 12.65 5.16
CA GLY A 213 4.22 13.66 6.20
C GLY A 213 3.00 13.64 7.11
N MET A 214 2.83 14.72 7.86
CA MET A 214 1.62 14.90 8.67
C MET A 214 0.41 15.09 7.74
N VAL A 215 -0.64 14.30 7.97
CA VAL A 215 -1.88 14.46 7.22
C VAL A 215 -2.73 15.55 7.87
N ASN A 216 -3.09 16.55 7.08
CA ASN A 216 -3.97 17.62 7.53
C ASN A 216 -5.39 17.10 7.73
N ASP A 217 -5.97 17.43 8.89
CA ASP A 217 -7.40 17.29 9.17
C ASP A 217 -7.99 18.70 9.32
N PRO A 218 -8.96 19.12 8.49
CA PRO A 218 -9.60 20.42 8.63
C PRO A 218 -10.35 20.58 9.97
N ASP A 219 -10.69 19.49 10.66
CA ASP A 219 -11.43 19.51 11.94
C ASP A 219 -10.53 19.53 13.20
N MET A 220 -9.23 19.83 13.06
CA MET A 220 -8.32 19.88 14.21
C MET A 220 -8.52 21.16 15.04
N GLY A 221 -9.08 21.00 16.24
CA GLY A 221 -9.24 22.07 17.23
C GLY A 221 -7.94 22.83 17.58
N PHE A 222 -8.10 24.09 17.99
CA PHE A 222 -7.04 25.12 18.16
C PHE A 222 -5.78 24.65 18.91
N LEU A 223 -5.93 23.86 20.00
CA LEU A 223 -4.81 23.37 20.81
C LEU A 223 -3.89 22.40 20.02
N LYS A 224 -4.47 21.58 19.14
CA LYS A 224 -3.70 20.67 18.27
C LYS A 224 -3.04 21.41 17.10
N GLN A 225 -3.60 22.55 16.68
CA GLN A 225 -2.96 23.43 15.70
C GLN A 225 -1.70 24.10 16.27
N GLY A 226 -1.71 24.50 17.54
CA GLY A 226 -0.51 25.02 18.22
C GLY A 226 0.62 23.99 18.33
N LEU A 227 0.28 22.74 18.66
CA LEU A 227 1.24 21.63 18.69
C LEU A 227 1.80 21.30 17.30
N ARG A 228 0.99 21.44 16.25
CA ARG A 228 1.39 21.30 14.85
C ARG A 228 2.39 22.38 14.44
N TRP A 229 2.16 23.64 14.78
CA TRP A 229 3.11 24.70 14.46
C TRP A 229 4.48 24.47 15.13
N PHE A 230 4.47 24.02 16.38
CA PHE A 230 5.69 23.67 17.11
C PHE A 230 6.42 22.46 16.51
N SER A 231 5.70 21.41 16.07
CA SER A 231 6.33 20.25 15.43
C SER A 231 6.92 20.55 14.05
N HIS A 232 6.30 21.45 13.28
CA HIS A 232 6.84 21.97 12.03
C HIS A 232 8.14 22.77 12.25
N ALA A 233 8.12 23.67 13.23
CA ALA A 233 9.25 24.56 13.51
C ALA A 233 10.49 23.83 14.06
N VAL A 234 10.31 22.73 14.79
CA VAL A 234 11.40 22.03 15.49
C VAL A 234 11.85 20.74 14.78
N ILE A 235 10.97 20.08 14.01
CA ILE A 235 11.19 18.70 13.52
C ILE A 235 11.10 18.58 11.98
N ASN A 236 10.84 19.69 11.25
CA ASN A 236 10.77 19.74 9.78
C ASN A 236 9.91 18.62 9.15
N ILE A 237 8.76 18.32 9.76
CA ILE A 237 7.83 17.30 9.25
C ILE A 237 7.04 17.93 8.09
N PRO A 238 7.11 17.46 6.84
CA PRO A 238 6.29 18.04 5.77
C PRO A 238 4.80 17.72 5.96
N ASN A 239 3.90 18.46 5.28
CA ASN A 239 2.47 18.17 5.28
C ASN A 239 2.04 17.49 3.97
N ILE A 240 0.97 16.71 4.04
CA ILE A 240 0.20 16.25 2.89
C ILE A 240 -1.29 16.38 3.24
N GLY A 241 -2.11 16.86 2.30
CA GLY A 241 -3.56 16.89 2.53
C GLY A 241 -4.14 15.48 2.45
N ARG A 242 -5.25 15.25 3.16
CA ARG A 242 -5.90 13.93 3.22
C ARG A 242 -6.31 13.47 1.83
N THR A 243 -6.92 14.37 1.06
CA THR A 243 -7.42 14.08 -0.29
C THR A 243 -6.27 13.73 -1.25
N GLU A 244 -5.18 14.49 -1.23
CA GLU A 244 -4.01 14.21 -2.06
C GLU A 244 -3.33 12.89 -1.70
N LEU A 245 -3.16 12.60 -0.40
CA LEU A 245 -2.61 11.31 0.02
C LEU A 245 -3.46 10.15 -0.50
N VAL A 246 -4.77 10.21 -0.30
CA VAL A 246 -5.68 9.13 -0.71
C VAL A 246 -5.71 8.96 -2.22
N ALA A 247 -5.85 10.05 -2.97
CA ALA A 247 -5.82 10.02 -4.43
C ALA A 247 -4.50 9.44 -4.96
N GLY A 248 -3.37 9.83 -4.34
CA GLY A 248 -2.06 9.30 -4.71
C GLY A 248 -1.91 7.81 -4.39
N LEU A 249 -2.43 7.34 -3.25
CA LEU A 249 -2.41 5.91 -2.91
C LEU A 249 -3.25 5.08 -3.91
N LEU A 250 -4.45 5.55 -4.25
CA LEU A 250 -5.31 4.86 -5.22
C LEU A 250 -4.71 4.88 -6.63
N ASP A 251 -4.18 6.03 -7.07
CA ASP A 251 -3.49 6.12 -8.37
C ASP A 251 -2.34 5.13 -8.45
N GLN A 252 -1.44 5.08 -7.45
CA GLN A 252 -0.32 4.13 -7.45
C GLN A 252 -0.77 2.67 -7.34
N SER A 253 -1.94 2.41 -6.73
CA SER A 253 -2.54 1.07 -6.71
C SER A 253 -2.98 0.63 -8.10
N ILE A 254 -3.42 1.57 -8.94
CA ILE A 254 -4.00 1.34 -10.27
C ILE A 254 -2.93 1.37 -11.37
N THR A 255 -2.08 2.39 -11.36
CA THR A 255 -1.10 2.66 -12.41
C THR A 255 0.22 1.95 -12.17
N GLY A 256 0.48 1.52 -10.93
CA GLY A 256 1.75 0.97 -10.50
C GLY A 256 2.79 2.06 -10.24
N PHE A 257 4.02 1.64 -9.96
CA PHE A 257 5.10 2.54 -9.56
C PHE A 257 6.44 2.10 -10.17
N GLY A 258 7.26 3.08 -10.55
CA GLY A 258 8.59 2.86 -11.15
C GLY A 258 9.75 2.77 -10.17
N LYS A 259 9.48 2.95 -8.87
CA LYS A 259 10.46 2.92 -7.79
C LYS A 259 9.84 2.45 -6.48
N ASP A 260 10.68 1.99 -5.56
CA ASP A 260 10.25 1.38 -4.30
C ASP A 260 9.89 2.38 -3.19
N THR A 261 10.20 3.68 -3.35
CA THR A 261 10.05 4.69 -2.30
C THR A 261 9.65 6.03 -2.89
N LEU A 262 8.54 6.60 -2.39
CA LEU A 262 8.09 7.96 -2.66
C LEU A 262 8.25 8.86 -1.43
N SER A 263 8.82 10.04 -1.63
CA SER A 263 8.87 11.09 -0.62
C SER A 263 7.49 11.76 -0.43
N ASN A 264 7.32 12.53 0.64
CA ASN A 264 6.09 13.30 0.84
C ASN A 264 5.79 14.25 -0.33
N ALA A 265 6.80 14.96 -0.85
CA ALA A 265 6.60 15.92 -1.95
C ALA A 265 6.09 15.23 -3.22
N GLU A 266 6.65 14.07 -3.55
CA GLU A 266 6.22 13.28 -4.70
C GLU A 266 4.81 12.73 -4.50
N MET A 267 4.46 12.26 -3.30
CA MET A 267 3.09 11.85 -2.99
C MET A 267 2.08 12.99 -3.13
N VAL A 268 2.45 14.21 -2.72
CA VAL A 268 1.61 15.41 -2.92
C VAL A 268 1.41 15.67 -4.42
N GLU A 269 2.48 15.61 -5.21
CA GLU A 269 2.40 15.87 -6.66
C GLU A 269 1.55 14.81 -7.38
N ILE A 270 1.76 13.53 -7.08
CA ILE A 270 0.95 12.43 -7.64
C ILE A 270 -0.51 12.59 -7.24
N GLY A 271 -0.78 12.89 -5.97
CA GLY A 271 -2.13 13.11 -5.45
C GLY A 271 -2.86 14.24 -6.17
N LYS A 272 -2.21 15.38 -6.37
CA LYS A 272 -2.78 16.51 -7.12
C LYS A 272 -3.11 16.14 -8.56
N LYS A 273 -2.17 15.51 -9.27
CA LYS A 273 -2.36 15.06 -10.65
C LYS A 273 -3.52 14.06 -10.77
N ALA A 274 -3.66 13.16 -9.80
CA ALA A 274 -4.76 12.19 -9.76
C ALA A 274 -6.12 12.89 -9.58
N LEU A 275 -6.19 13.89 -8.71
CA LEU A 275 -7.42 14.68 -8.50
C LEU A 275 -7.81 15.48 -9.73
N GLU A 276 -6.87 16.20 -10.34
CA GLU A 276 -7.09 16.95 -11.58
C GLU A 276 -7.62 16.03 -12.70
N LYS A 277 -7.07 14.82 -12.81
CA LYS A 277 -7.53 13.82 -13.78
C LYS A 277 -8.98 13.39 -13.52
N ASN A 278 -9.35 13.18 -12.26
CA ASN A 278 -10.70 12.77 -11.89
C ASN A 278 -11.72 13.89 -12.14
N GLU A 279 -11.39 15.14 -11.81
CA GLU A 279 -12.23 16.31 -12.11
C GLU A 279 -12.48 16.45 -13.62
N ILE A 280 -11.45 16.24 -14.45
CA ILE A 280 -11.59 16.26 -15.91
C ILE A 280 -12.48 15.12 -16.42
N LEU A 281 -12.43 13.95 -15.80
CA LEU A 281 -13.28 12.81 -16.17
C LEU A 281 -14.74 13.07 -15.77
N GLU A 282 -14.98 13.60 -14.58
CA GLU A 282 -16.32 13.99 -14.12
C GLU A 282 -16.93 15.11 -14.97
N ALA A 283 -16.14 16.12 -15.35
CA ALA A 283 -16.61 17.20 -16.22
C ALA A 283 -16.95 16.77 -17.67
N LYS A 284 -16.53 15.56 -18.07
CA LYS A 284 -16.78 14.99 -19.41
C LYS A 284 -17.87 13.92 -19.42
N ALA A 285 -18.31 13.45 -18.25
CA ALA A 285 -19.35 12.45 -18.06
C ALA A 285 -20.74 13.11 -18.02
#